data_AF-A0A2T9YPC7-F1
#
_entry.id   AF-A0A2T9YPC7-F1
#
_cell.length_a   1.000
_cell.length_b   1.000
_cell.length_c   1.000
_cell.angle_alpha   90.00
_cell.angle_beta   90.00
_cell.angle_gamma   90.00
#
_symmetry.space_group_name_H-M   'P 1'
#
loop_
_entity.id
_entity.type
_entity.pdbx_description
1 polymer ?
#
loop_
_entity_poly.entity_id
_entity_poly.type
_entity_poly.pdbx_seq_one_letter_code
_entity_poly.pdbx_strand_id
1 'polypeptide(L)'
;MSSFQEKAVGATLFAIGLFVFTYYTLWTLVLPFIDRDQPLTAFFLPQWYAIAIPAFLLVAGVGGIFAFISMVMIKSAKGKTKKST
;
A
#
# COMPACT_ATOMS: atom_id res chain seq x y z
N MET A 1 -4.99 28.38 7.03
CA MET A 1 -3.81 27.49 6.96
C MET A 1 -2.87 28.10 5.93
N SER A 2 -1.59 28.31 6.24
CA SER A 2 -0.70 29.09 5.36
C SER A 2 -0.32 28.27 4.13
N SER A 3 -0.45 28.83 2.93
CA SER A 3 -0.17 28.15 1.66
C SER A 3 1.26 27.59 1.57
N PHE A 4 2.20 28.15 2.34
CA PHE A 4 3.55 27.62 2.49
C PHE A 4 3.57 26.25 3.17
N GLN A 5 2.75 26.04 4.20
CA GLN A 5 2.65 24.77 4.90
C GLN A 5 2.06 23.67 4.00
N GLU A 6 1.05 24.01 3.19
CA GLU A 6 0.49 23.07 2.21
C GLU A 6 1.53 22.65 1.16
N LYS A 7 2.33 23.61 0.65
CA LYS A 7 3.42 23.33 -0.30
C LYS A 7 4.53 22.49 0.32
N ALA A 8 4.93 22.78 1.56
CA ALA A 8 5.95 22.03 2.28
C ALA A 8 5.51 20.58 2.54
N VAL A 9 4.26 20.38 2.95
CA VAL A 9 3.68 19.04 3.13
C VAL A 9 3.62 18.30 1.80
N GLY A 10 3.16 18.94 0.73
CA GLY A 10 3.13 18.35 -0.61
C GLY A 10 4.53 17.94 -1.11
N ALA A 11 5.52 18.81 -0.95
CA ALA A 11 6.91 18.51 -1.32
C ALA A 11 7.49 17.35 -0.49
N THR A 12 7.17 17.30 0.80
CA THR A 12 7.61 16.21 1.70
C THR A 12 6.99 14.88 1.29
N LEU A 13 5.68 14.85 1.06
CA LEU A 13 4.97 13.65 0.60
C LEU A 13 5.51 13.18 -0.76
N PHE A 14 5.80 14.11 -1.68
CA PHE A 14 6.41 13.79 -2.96
C PHE A 14 7.82 13.20 -2.81
N ALA A 15 8.67 13.80 -1.96
CA ALA A 15 10.00 13.30 -1.70
C ALA A 15 9.98 11.89 -1.09
N ILE A 16 9.08 11.64 -0.15
CA ILE A 16 8.86 10.31 0.44
C ILE A 16 8.41 9.32 -0.64
N GLY A 17 7.43 9.70 -1.46
CA GLY A 17 6.94 8.87 -2.55
C GLY A 17 8.04 8.53 -3.55
N LEU A 18 8.86 9.52 -3.93
CA LEU A 18 9.99 9.34 -4.85
C LEU A 18 11.05 8.41 -4.27
N PHE A 19 11.37 8.54 -2.98
CA PHE A 19 12.31 7.66 -2.29
C PHE A 19 11.83 6.21 -2.28
N VAL A 20 10.58 5.98 -1.85
CA VAL A 20 9.98 4.64 -1.82
C VAL A 20 9.90 4.05 -3.23
N PHE A 21 9.46 4.84 -4.21
CA PHE A 21 9.38 4.41 -5.61
C PHE A 21 10.75 4.00 -6.16
N THR A 22 11.79 4.80 -5.91
CA THR A 22 13.14 4.50 -6.38
C THR A 22 13.68 3.24 -5.73
N TYR A 23 13.55 3.10 -4.41
CA TYR A 23 13.95 1.89 -3.70
C TYR A 23 13.25 0.64 -4.25
N TYR A 24 11.93 0.71 -4.44
CA TYR A 24 11.14 -0.41 -4.94
C TYR A 24 11.44 -0.75 -6.40
N THR A 25 11.68 0.26 -7.24
CA THR A 25 12.03 0.09 -8.65
C THR A 25 13.40 -0.58 -8.79
N LEU A 26 14.40 -0.11 -8.04
CA LEU A 26 15.72 -0.74 -7.99
C LEU A 26 15.60 -2.18 -7.47
N TRP A 27 14.84 -2.38 -6.41
CA TRP A 27 14.66 -3.70 -5.81
C TRP A 27 13.96 -4.69 -6.74
N THR A 28 12.96 -4.27 -7.51
CA THR A 28 12.21 -5.18 -8.41
C THR A 28 12.86 -5.36 -9.77
N LEU A 29 13.43 -4.30 -10.36
CA LEU A 29 13.99 -4.34 -11.70
C LEU A 29 15.49 -4.62 -11.72
N VAL A 30 16.28 -4.12 -10.76
CA VAL A 30 17.75 -4.25 -10.81
C VAL A 30 18.22 -5.53 -10.12
N LEU A 31 17.59 -5.94 -9.02
CA LEU A 31 17.96 -7.16 -8.29
C LEU A 31 17.99 -8.45 -9.15
N PRO A 32 17.08 -8.73 -10.11
CA PRO A 32 17.17 -9.94 -10.93
C PRO A 32 18.39 -10.00 -11.84
N PHE A 33 19.08 -8.87 -12.07
CA PHE A 33 20.29 -8.80 -12.88
C PHE A 33 21.58 -8.82 -12.03
N ILE A 34 21.48 -8.83 -10.70
CA ILE A 34 22.63 -8.89 -9.78
C ILE A 34 22.82 -10.32 -9.30
N ASP A 35 24.06 -10.82 -9.41
CA ASP A 35 24.43 -12.13 -8.88
C ASP A 35 24.29 -12.18 -7.35
N ARG A 36 23.74 -13.29 -6.86
CA ARG A 36 23.41 -13.51 -5.44
C ARG A 36 24.61 -13.40 -4.50
N ASP A 37 25.83 -13.56 -5.01
CA ASP A 37 27.07 -13.63 -4.23
C ASP A 37 27.69 -12.24 -3.97
N GLN A 38 27.04 -11.16 -4.43
CA GLN A 38 27.49 -9.79 -4.22
C GLN A 38 27.00 -9.24 -2.86
N PRO A 39 27.82 -8.48 -2.11
CA PRO A 39 27.43 -7.88 -0.83
C PRO A 39 26.28 -6.88 -0.94
N LEU A 40 26.02 -6.34 -2.14
CA LEU A 40 24.87 -5.48 -2.43
C LEU A 40 23.53 -6.20 -2.21
N THR A 41 23.47 -7.51 -2.42
CA THR A 41 22.28 -8.34 -2.21
C THR A 41 21.87 -8.37 -0.73
N ALA A 42 22.77 -8.12 0.21
CA ALA A 42 22.43 -8.04 1.64
C ALA A 42 21.62 -6.79 2.00
N PHE A 43 21.68 -5.74 1.18
CA PHE A 43 20.88 -4.53 1.37
C PHE A 43 19.44 -4.72 0.86
N PHE A 44 19.21 -5.72 0.01
CA PHE A 44 17.91 -6.00 -0.58
C PHE A 44 17.29 -7.25 0.03
N LEU A 45 16.04 -7.15 0.44
CA LEU A 45 15.29 -8.27 0.99
C LEU A 45 15.06 -9.33 -0.12
N PRO A 46 14.90 -10.64 0.19
CA PRO A 46 14.70 -11.66 -0.83
C PRO A 46 13.61 -11.33 -1.85
N GLN A 47 13.84 -11.71 -3.11
CA GLN A 47 12.95 -11.41 -4.25
C GLN A 47 11.48 -11.78 -4.05
N TRP A 48 11.17 -12.74 -3.17
CA TRP A 48 9.78 -13.13 -2.91
C TRP A 48 8.97 -11.98 -2.29
N TYR A 49 9.61 -11.16 -1.46
CA TYR A 49 8.94 -10.02 -0.82
C TYR A 49 8.57 -8.93 -1.82
N ALA A 50 9.32 -8.79 -2.93
CA ALA A 50 9.02 -7.85 -4.01
C ALA A 50 7.68 -8.15 -4.72
N ILE A 51 7.19 -9.39 -4.63
CA ILE A 51 5.88 -9.78 -5.18
C ILE A 51 4.83 -9.80 -4.06
N ALA A 52 5.21 -10.26 -2.87
CA ALA A 52 4.28 -10.40 -1.76
C ALA A 52 3.77 -9.06 -1.20
N ILE A 53 4.61 -8.01 -1.17
CA ILE A 53 4.20 -6.71 -0.62
C ILE A 53 3.02 -6.10 -1.43
N PRO A 54 3.09 -5.96 -2.77
CA PRO A 54 1.99 -5.45 -3.58
C PRO A 54 0.76 -6.36 -3.53
N ALA A 55 0.96 -7.68 -3.57
CA ALA A 55 -0.13 -8.65 -3.50
C ALA A 55 -0.88 -8.54 -2.17
N PHE A 56 -0.16 -8.45 -1.04
CA PHE A 56 -0.75 -8.27 0.27
C PHE A 56 -1.50 -6.93 0.38
N LEU A 57 -0.92 -5.85 -0.14
CA LEU A 57 -1.58 -4.53 -0.16
C LEU A 57 -2.89 -4.58 -0.95
N LEU A 58 -2.89 -5.25 -2.10
CA LEU A 58 -4.06 -5.42 -2.95
C LEU A 58 -5.14 -6.22 -2.22
N VAL A 59 -4.79 -7.38 -1.67
CA VAL A 59 -5.72 -8.24 -0.92
C VAL A 59 -6.28 -7.51 0.30
N ALA A 60 -5.44 -6.80 1.05
CA ALA A 60 -5.88 -6.02 2.21
C ALA A 60 -6.80 -4.86 1.80
N GLY A 61 -6.47 -4.15 0.72
CA GLY A 61 -7.28 -3.05 0.20
C GLY A 61 -8.64 -3.53 -0.28
N VAL A 62 -8.67 -4.56 -1.13
CA VAL A 62 -9.90 -5.17 -1.64
C VAL A 62 -10.72 -5.76 -0.50
N GLY A 63 -10.09 -6.54 0.38
CA GLY A 63 -10.74 -7.11 1.56
C GLY A 63 -11.34 -6.04 2.47
N GLY A 64 -10.64 -4.92 2.68
CA GLY A 64 -11.13 -3.77 3.44
C GLY A 64 -12.38 -3.14 2.81
N ILE A 65 -12.40 -2.95 1.48
CA ILE A 65 -13.56 -2.43 0.75
C ILE A 65 -14.76 -3.38 0.89
N PHE A 66 -14.56 -4.69 0.65
CA PHE A 66 -15.62 -5.69 0.78
C PHE A 66 -16.15 -5.80 2.21
N ALA A 67 -15.27 -5.76 3.21
CA ALA A 67 -15.66 -5.77 4.61
C ALA A 67 -16.49 -4.53 4.97
N PHE A 68 -16.10 -3.35 4.50
CA PHE A 68 -16.84 -2.12 4.71
C PHE A 68 -18.22 -2.16 4.07
N ILE A 69 -18.33 -2.57 2.80
CA ILE A 69 -19.62 -2.73 2.10
C ILE A 69 -20.52 -3.71 2.85
N SER A 70 -19.99 -4.88 3.23
CA SER A 70 -20.72 -5.90 3.97
C SER A 70 -21.24 -5.37 5.30
N MET A 71 -20.42 -4.63 6.04
CA MET A 71 -20.80 -4.00 7.30
C MET A 71 -21.96 -3.00 7.11
N VAL A 72 -21.88 -2.15 6.09
CA VAL A 72 -22.93 -1.15 5.77
C VAL A 72 -24.24 -1.85 5.37
N MET A 73 -24.18 -2.91 4.56
CA MET A 73 -25.36 -3.69 4.16
C MET A 73 -26.05 -4.35 5.36
N ILE A 74 -25.28 -4.98 6.26
CA ILE A 74 -25.82 -5.62 7.47
C ILE A 74 -26.48 -4.59 8.39
N LYS A 75 -25.85 -3.42 8.57
CA LYS A 75 -26.39 -2.33 9.40
C LYS A 75 -27.68 -1.76 8.82
N SER A 76 -27.74 -1.58 7.49
CA SER A 76 -28.94 -1.10 6.78
C SER A 76 -30.08 -2.13 6.83
N ALA A 77 -29.78 -3.42 6.70
CA ALA A 77 -30.78 -4.50 6.77
C ALA A 77 -31.42 -4.62 8.17
N LYS A 78 -30.62 -4.54 9.24
CA LYS A 78 -31.12 -4.58 10.64
C LYS A 78 -32.05 -3.39 10.99
N GLY A 79 -31.90 -2.25 10.31
CA GLY A 79 -32.78 -1.09 10.50
C GLY A 79 -34.16 -1.26 9.85
N LYS A 80 -34.25 -2.00 8.74
CA LYS A 80 -35.51 -2.25 8.02
C LYS A 80 -36.41 -3.27 8.72
N THR A 81 -35.81 -4.28 9.37
CA THR A 81 -36.56 -5.30 10.14
C THR A 81 -37.16 -4.78 11.44
N LYS A 82 -36.71 -3.63 11.96
CA LYS A 82 -37.26 -3.02 13.19
C LYS A 82 -38.46 -2.09 12.96
N LYS A 83 -38.81 -1.80 11.70
CA LYS A 83 -39.89 -0.85 11.35
C LYS A 83 -41.19 -1.53 10.87
N SER A 84 -41.27 -2.85 10.97
CA SER A 84 -42.38 -3.68 10.46
C SER A 84 -43.04 -4.53 11.56
N THR A 85 -42.99 -4.09 12.82
CA THR A 85 -43.75 -4.68 13.92
C THR A 85 -44.40 -3.58 14.72
#